data_AF-A0AAW1D0H6-F1
#
_entry.id   AF-A0AAW1D0H6-F1
#
_cell.length_a   1.000
_cell.length_b   1.000
_cell.length_c   1.000
_cell.angle_alpha   90.00
_cell.angle_beta   90.00
_cell.angle_gamma   90.00
#
_symmetry.space_group_name_H-M   'P 1'
#
loop_
_entity.id
_entity.type
_entity.pdbx_description
1 polymer ?
#
loop_
_entity_poly.entity_id
_entity_poly.type
_entity_poly.pdbx_seq_one_letter_code
_entity_poly.pdbx_strand_id
1 'polypeptide(L)'
;MLADDIGTAHADELIYLWDFDMSLKLEGQDLKFSKFLVKLWVNFITYGKPTPEGFKFNWPQWDDVKQKYIKFSNRGIFQEEKLLAGRTQFWSSIMEK
;
A
#
# COMPACT_ATOMS: atom_id res chain seq x y z
N MET A 1 -5.22 -17.68 24.82
CA MET A 1 -5.87 -16.50 24.23
C MET A 1 -5.55 -16.52 22.76
N LEU A 2 -6.55 -16.78 21.91
CA LEU A 2 -6.42 -16.51 20.49
C LEU A 2 -6.34 -14.99 20.39
N ALA A 3 -5.21 -14.46 19.94
CA ALA A 3 -5.16 -13.06 19.56
C ALA A 3 -6.21 -12.88 18.46
N ASP A 4 -7.20 -12.02 18.68
CA ASP A 4 -8.05 -11.55 17.61
C ASP A 4 -7.14 -11.03 16.48
N ASP A 5 -7.45 -11.37 15.23
CA ASP A 5 -6.71 -10.92 14.05
C ASP A 5 -6.89 -9.41 13.92
N ILE A 6 -6.02 -8.62 14.56
CA ILE A 6 -6.12 -7.14 14.66
C ILE A 6 -5.87 -6.48 13.29
N GLY A 7 -5.50 -7.25 12.26
CA GLY A 7 -5.29 -6.76 10.90
C GLY A 7 -4.22 -5.68 10.81
N THR A 8 -4.37 -4.77 9.85
CA THR A 8 -3.52 -3.58 9.70
C THR A 8 -4.26 -2.38 10.29
N ALA A 9 -3.64 -1.73 11.28
CA ALA A 9 -4.18 -0.53 11.89
C ALA A 9 -3.84 0.72 11.07
N HIS A 10 -4.52 1.81 11.39
CA HIS A 10 -4.18 3.11 10.83
C HIS A 10 -2.75 3.51 11.22
N ALA A 11 -1.98 4.01 10.26
CA ALA A 11 -0.58 4.45 10.39
C ALA A 11 0.48 3.34 10.56
N ASP A 12 0.10 2.06 10.48
CA ASP A 12 1.05 0.93 10.52
C ASP A 12 2.09 1.00 9.38
N GLU A 13 1.81 1.70 8.29
CA GLU A 13 2.74 1.86 7.18
C GLU A 13 3.89 2.84 7.48
N LEU A 14 3.71 3.75 8.45
CA LEU A 14 4.68 4.82 8.70
C LEU A 14 6.04 4.29 9.15
N ILE A 15 6.05 3.22 9.96
CA ILE A 15 7.30 2.60 10.45
C ILE A 15 8.16 2.04 9.30
N TYR A 16 7.55 1.77 8.15
CA TYR A 16 8.27 1.28 6.97
C TYR A 16 8.82 2.41 6.09
N LEU A 17 8.30 3.64 6.23
CA LEU A 17 8.71 4.80 5.43
C LEU A 17 9.77 5.65 6.11
N TRP A 18 9.69 5.78 7.43
CA TRP A 18 10.50 6.72 8.20
C TRP A 18 11.34 5.99 9.24
N ASP A 19 12.59 6.44 9.37
CA ASP A 19 13.46 6.02 10.47
C ASP A 19 13.09 6.84 11.71
N PHE A 20 12.11 6.35 12.45
CA PHE A 20 11.75 6.93 13.74
C PHE A 20 12.78 6.52 14.80
N ASP A 21 13.16 7.47 15.65
CA ASP A 21 13.91 7.18 16.88
C ASP A 21 12.99 6.50 17.91
N MET A 22 12.59 5.28 17.57
CA MET A 22 11.87 4.36 18.42
C MET A 22 12.78 3.18 18.73
N SER A 23 12.60 2.55 19.88
CA SER A 23 13.28 1.31 20.25
C SER A 23 12.88 0.09 19.39
N LEU A 24 12.29 0.30 18.21
CA LEU A 24 11.78 -0.71 17.31
C LEU A 24 12.59 -0.70 16.01
N LYS A 25 13.47 -1.69 15.85
CA LYS A 25 14.27 -1.87 14.64
C LYS A 25 13.59 -2.87 13.72
N LEU A 26 13.32 -2.46 12.49
CA LEU A 26 12.84 -3.39 11.46
C LEU A 26 13.97 -4.34 11.06
N GLU A 27 13.65 -5.64 10.99
CA GLU A 27 14.58 -6.69 10.59
C GLU A 27 13.92 -7.63 9.58
N GLY A 28 14.70 -8.57 9.03
CA GLY A 28 14.16 -9.66 8.21
C GLY A 28 13.30 -9.19 7.03
N GLN A 29 12.05 -9.66 6.98
CA GLN A 29 11.11 -9.38 5.90
C GLN A 29 10.55 -7.95 5.96
N ASP A 30 10.41 -7.39 7.17
CA ASP A 30 9.89 -6.04 7.38
C ASP A 30 10.90 -4.99 6.93
N LEU A 31 12.20 -5.19 7.23
CA LEU A 31 13.25 -4.32 6.69
C LEU A 31 13.33 -4.38 5.16
N LYS A 32 13.14 -5.57 4.58
CA LYS A 32 13.09 -5.72 3.11
C LYS A 32 11.90 -4.98 2.53
N PHE A 33 10.74 -5.08 3.18
CA PHE A 33 9.53 -4.36 2.76
C PHE A 33 9.68 -2.85 2.91
N SER A 34 10.25 -2.36 4.01
CA SER A 34 10.57 -0.93 4.21
C SER A 34 11.46 -0.38 3.09
N LYS A 35 12.60 -1.02 2.82
CA LYS A 35 13.50 -0.63 1.72
C LYS A 35 12.78 -0.62 0.37
N PHE A 36 11.92 -1.60 0.15
CA PHE A 36 11.13 -1.69 -1.07
C PHE A 36 10.08 -0.56 -1.16
N LEU A 37 9.33 -0.28 -0.10
CA LEU A 37 8.32 0.77 -0.05
C LEU A 37 8.95 2.16 -0.22
N VAL A 38 10.05 2.44 0.46
CA VAL A 38 10.84 3.67 0.28
C VAL A 38 11.30 3.82 -1.17
N LYS A 39 11.78 2.74 -1.81
CA LYS A 39 12.17 2.77 -3.23
C LYS A 39 11.01 3.15 -4.15
N LEU A 40 9.81 2.62 -3.90
CA LEU A 40 8.61 2.98 -4.68
C LEU A 40 8.28 4.47 -4.53
N TRP A 41 8.33 5.01 -3.31
CA TRP A 41 8.11 6.44 -3.05
C TRP A 41 9.14 7.33 -3.72
N VAL A 42 10.44 6.99 -3.60
CA VAL A 42 11.53 7.74 -4.25
C VAL A 42 11.39 7.70 -5.76
N ASN A 43 11.06 6.54 -6.34
CA ASN A 43 10.80 6.43 -7.77
C ASN A 43 9.63 7.30 -8.23
N PHE A 44 8.53 7.34 -7.47
CA PHE A 44 7.41 8.20 -7.80
C PHE A 44 7.81 9.67 -7.82
N ILE A 45 8.54 10.13 -6.81
CA ILE A 45 9.01 11.52 -6.74
C ILE A 45 10.00 11.83 -7.88
N THR A 46 10.88 10.89 -8.22
CA THR A 46 11.94 11.10 -9.22
C THR A 46 11.43 11.03 -10.66
N TYR A 47 10.53 10.08 -10.95
CA TYR A 47 10.13 9.73 -12.32
C TYR A 47 8.64 9.92 -12.61
N GLY A 48 7.84 10.32 -11.62
CA GLY A 48 6.38 10.35 -11.70
C GLY A 48 5.72 8.96 -11.70
N LYS A 49 6.49 7.87 -11.51
CA LYS A 49 6.01 6.49 -11.51
C LYS A 49 6.70 5.68 -10.42
N PRO A 50 5.97 4.96 -9.54
CA PRO A 50 6.60 4.17 -8.47
C PRO A 50 7.39 2.97 -9.03
N THR A 51 6.97 2.47 -10.20
CA THR A 51 7.61 1.35 -10.92
C THR A 51 8.00 1.81 -12.33
N PRO A 52 9.15 2.49 -12.51
CA PRO A 52 9.63 2.89 -13.83
C PRO A 52 10.02 1.67 -14.69
N GLU A 53 10.41 1.90 -15.95
CA GLU A 53 10.81 0.84 -16.87
C GLU A 53 11.91 -0.06 -16.27
N GLY A 54 11.79 -1.38 -16.47
CA GLY A 54 12.70 -2.38 -15.89
C GLY A 54 12.40 -2.77 -14.43
N PHE A 55 11.34 -2.24 -13.81
CA PHE A 55 10.90 -2.69 -12.49
C PHE A 55 10.18 -4.05 -12.56
N LYS A 56 10.20 -4.80 -11.45
CA LYS A 56 9.74 -6.20 -11.40
C LYS A 56 8.24 -6.41 -11.68
N PHE A 57 7.45 -5.35 -11.55
CA PHE A 57 6.03 -5.33 -11.87
C PHE A 57 5.64 -3.91 -12.28
N ASN A 58 4.49 -3.80 -12.93
CA ASN A 58 3.90 -2.53 -13.31
C ASN A 58 2.82 -2.12 -12.28
N TRP A 59 2.97 -0.94 -11.67
CA TRP A 59 1.92 -0.27 -10.94
C TRP A 59 1.16 0.64 -11.91
N PRO A 60 -0.06 0.27 -12.33
CA PRO A 60 -0.83 1.05 -13.30
C PRO A 60 -1.31 2.37 -12.70
N GLN A 61 -1.41 3.40 -13.52
CA GLN A 61 -2.13 4.61 -13.16
C GLN A 61 -3.59 4.25 -12.84
N TRP A 62 -4.13 4.82 -11.76
CA TRP A 62 -5.53 4.66 -11.42
C TRP A 62 -6.41 5.36 -12.46
N ASP A 63 -7.53 4.73 -12.80
CA ASP A 63 -8.56 5.28 -13.69
C ASP A 63 -9.96 4.98 -13.10
N ASP A 64 -10.96 5.74 -13.52
CA ASP A 64 -12.33 5.68 -13.02
C ASP A 64 -13.09 4.41 -13.43
N VAL A 65 -12.63 3.71 -14.46
CA VAL A 65 -13.26 2.50 -15.00
C VAL A 65 -12.80 1.24 -14.24
N LYS A 66 -11.49 1.00 -14.18
CA LYS A 66 -10.88 -0.20 -13.60
C LYS A 66 -10.49 0.01 -12.14
N GLN A 67 -10.14 1.23 -11.75
CA GLN A 67 -9.78 1.57 -10.38
C GLN A 67 -8.71 0.64 -9.80
N LYS A 68 -7.68 0.37 -10.60
CA LYS A 68 -6.60 -0.56 -10.24
C LYS A 68 -5.79 -0.03 -9.07
N TYR A 69 -5.43 -0.92 -8.16
CA TYR A 69 -4.54 -0.63 -7.05
C TYR A 69 -3.59 -1.80 -6.79
N ILE A 70 -2.52 -1.51 -6.05
CA ILE A 70 -1.59 -2.53 -5.57
C ILE A 70 -1.87 -2.81 -4.11
N LYS A 71 -2.04 -4.09 -3.78
CA LYS A 71 -2.16 -4.61 -2.43
C LYS A 71 -0.85 -5.23 -2.00
N PHE A 72 -0.30 -4.71 -0.92
CA PHE A 72 0.85 -5.30 -0.23
C PHE A 72 0.36 -6.19 0.91
N SER A 73 0.90 -7.39 1.00
CA SER A 73 0.63 -8.30 2.12
C SER A 73 1.84 -9.20 2.38
N ASN A 74 1.84 -9.89 3.51
CA ASN A 74 2.83 -10.93 3.80
C ASN A 74 2.82 -12.11 2.80
N ARG A 75 1.78 -12.22 1.95
CA ARG A 75 1.69 -13.24 0.88
C ARG A 75 2.21 -12.75 -0.47
N GLY A 76 2.56 -11.47 -0.58
CA GLY A 76 3.09 -10.87 -1.80
C GLY A 76 2.39 -9.59 -2.21
N ILE A 77 2.62 -9.23 -3.47
CA ILE A 77 2.17 -8.00 -4.12
C ILE A 77 1.14 -8.38 -5.18
N PHE A 78 -0.06 -7.83 -5.05
CA PHE A 78 -1.19 -8.15 -5.94
C PHE A 78 -1.71 -6.88 -6.59
N GLN A 79 -2.03 -6.95 -7.88
CA GLN A 79 -2.81 -5.91 -8.55
C GLN A 79 -4.28 -6.30 -8.47
N GLU A 80 -5.09 -5.49 -7.82
CA GLU A 80 -6.52 -5.68 -7.65
C GLU A 80 -7.28 -4.48 -8.26
N GLU A 81 -8.60 -4.57 -8.32
CA GLU A 81 -9.49 -3.57 -8.94
C GLU A 81 -10.66 -3.28 -8.00
N LYS A 82 -11.19 -2.04 -8.06
CA LYS A 82 -12.44 -1.64 -7.39
C LYS A 82 -12.45 -1.91 -5.87
N LEU A 83 -11.49 -1.31 -5.16
CA LEU A 83 -11.34 -1.46 -3.71
C LEU A 83 -12.66 -1.18 -2.98
N LEU A 84 -13.20 -2.20 -2.31
CA LEU A 84 -14.42 -2.13 -1.50
C LEU A 84 -15.63 -1.48 -2.22
N ALA A 85 -15.79 -1.72 -3.52
CA ALA A 85 -16.77 -1.06 -4.40
C ALA A 85 -18.18 -0.90 -3.80
N GLY A 86 -18.73 -1.95 -3.18
CA GLY A 86 -20.05 -1.91 -2.57
C GLY A 86 -20.14 -0.94 -1.38
N ARG A 87 -19.09 -0.84 -0.56
CA ARG A 87 -19.04 0.15 0.54
C ARG A 87 -18.90 1.56 0.00
N THR A 88 -18.03 1.76 -1.00
CA THR A 88 -17.86 3.06 -1.65
C THR A 88 -19.17 3.55 -2.25
N GLN A 89 -19.89 2.69 -2.99
CA GLN A 89 -21.19 3.01 -3.56
C GLN A 89 -22.23 3.37 -2.49
N PHE A 90 -22.30 2.58 -1.41
CA PHE A 90 -23.21 2.85 -0.31
C PHE A 90 -22.95 4.23 0.33
N TRP A 91 -21.70 4.54 0.68
CA TRP A 91 -21.36 5.81 1.33
C TRP A 91 -21.55 7.01 0.39
N SER A 92 -21.19 6.89 -0.89
CA SER A 92 -21.50 7.94 -1.89
C SER A 92 -23.00 8.23 -1.98
N SER A 93 -23.84 7.19 -1.97
CA SER A 93 -25.30 7.35 -2.11
C SER A 93 -25.95 8.12 -0.95
N ILE A 94 -25.32 8.16 0.22
CA ILE A 94 -25.85 8.87 1.39
C ILE A 94 -25.19 10.23 1.63
N MET A 95 -23.96 10.45 1.15
CA MET A 95 -23.23 11.72 1.32
C MET A 95 -23.51 12.74 0.22
N GLU A 96 -23.97 12.32 -0.96
CA GLU A 96 -24.30 13.20 -2.09
C GLU A 96 -25.71 13.83 -2.00
N LYS A 97 -26.21 14.08 -0.79
CA LYS A 97 -27.44 14.87 -0.54
C LYS A 97 -27.11 16.32 -0.25
#